data_AF-A0A8X6UYY4-F1
#
_entry.id   AF-A0A8X6UYY4-F1
#
_cell.length_a   1.000
_cell.length_b   1.000
_cell.length_c   1.000
_cell.angle_alpha   90.00
_cell.angle_beta   90.00
_cell.angle_gamma   90.00
#
_symmetry.space_group_name_H-M   'P 1'
#
loop_
_entity.id
_entity.type
_entity.pdbx_description
1 polymer ?
#
loop_
_entity_poly.entity_id
_entity_poly.type
_entity_poly.pdbx_seq_one_letter_code
_entity_poly.pdbx_strand_id
1 'polypeptide(L)'
;MFTAFKRSHTTNYPPCSNEMIECVHRQLKASLMCHTDSSWFEALPVVLLGIRSVFKVNLQSSSAELVYGEPLRLPGEIISPLPTEMQSISASDFVDRLRHT
;
A
#
# COMPACT_ATOMS: atom_id res chain seq x y z
N MET A 1 -14.55 23.50 -21.79
CA MET A 1 -14.47 22.23 -21.04
C MET A 1 -14.59 22.58 -19.56
N PHE A 2 -15.80 22.47 -18.98
CA PHE A 2 -16.06 22.89 -17.61
C PHE A 2 -15.73 21.74 -16.65
N THR A 3 -14.58 21.77 -16.00
CA THR A 3 -14.29 20.87 -14.88
C THR A 3 -15.00 21.42 -13.64
N ALA A 4 -16.27 21.06 -13.45
CA ALA A 4 -16.99 21.38 -12.23
C ALA A 4 -16.44 20.52 -11.08
N PHE A 5 -15.53 21.07 -10.28
CA PHE A 5 -15.04 20.45 -9.04
C PHE A 5 -15.72 21.10 -7.83
N LYS A 6 -16.35 20.30 -6.97
CA LYS A 6 -16.94 20.77 -5.72
C LYS A 6 -15.88 20.77 -4.62
N ARG A 7 -15.48 21.96 -4.18
CA ARG A 7 -14.59 22.12 -3.02
C ARG A 7 -15.36 21.80 -1.73
N SER A 8 -14.90 20.80 -0.99
CA SER A 8 -15.37 20.50 0.36
C SER A 8 -14.41 21.08 1.39
N HIS A 9 -14.93 21.72 2.44
CA HIS A 9 -14.14 22.21 3.56
C HIS A 9 -14.12 21.17 4.67
N THR A 10 -12.94 20.92 5.23
CA THR A 10 -12.79 20.12 6.45
C THR A 10 -13.25 20.96 7.64
N THR A 11 -14.28 20.52 8.37
CA THR A 11 -14.69 21.16 9.63
C THR A 11 -13.74 20.72 10.74
N ASN A 12 -13.55 21.54 11.78
CA ASN A 12 -12.44 21.38 12.73
C ASN A 12 -12.61 20.24 13.77
N TYR A 13 -13.62 19.36 13.67
CA TYR A 13 -13.98 18.49 14.80
C TYR A 13 -14.52 17.07 14.54
N PRO A 14 -14.94 16.62 13.34
CA PRO A 14 -15.28 15.21 13.16
C PRO A 14 -14.00 14.41 12.85
N PRO A 15 -13.48 13.60 13.80
CA PRO A 15 -12.25 12.83 13.57
C PRO A 15 -12.41 11.88 12.37
N CYS A 16 -13.60 11.29 12.20
CA CYS A 16 -13.92 10.37 11.11
C CYS A 16 -13.82 10.99 9.70
N SER A 17 -13.94 12.31 9.54
CA SER A 17 -13.94 12.92 8.20
C SER A 17 -12.58 12.91 7.51
N ASN A 18 -11.47 12.98 8.27
CA ASN A 18 -10.11 13.04 7.72
C ASN A 18 -9.23 11.86 8.12
N GLU A 19 -9.70 11.01 9.04
CA GLU A 19 -8.95 9.89 9.62
C GLU A 19 -8.20 9.03 8.60
N MET A 20 -8.84 8.68 7.48
CA MET A 20 -8.20 7.84 6.46
C MET A 20 -7.06 8.56 5.73
N ILE A 21 -7.24 9.86 5.43
CA ILE A 21 -6.21 10.69 4.80
C ILE A 21 -5.03 10.89 5.77
N GLU A 22 -5.33 11.15 7.04
CA GLU A 22 -4.32 11.30 8.08
C GLU A 22 -3.53 10.01 8.31
N CYS A 23 -4.18 8.85 8.27
CA CYS A 23 -3.54 7.54 8.35
C CYS A 23 -2.57 7.32 7.18
N VAL A 24 -3.00 7.62 5.95
CA VAL A 24 -2.15 7.52 4.75
C VAL A 24 -0.96 8.48 4.86
N HIS A 25 -1.18 9.74 5.26
CA HIS A 25 -0.10 10.70 5.45
C HIS A 25 0.91 10.25 6.51
N ARG A 26 0.45 9.65 7.61
CA ARG A 26 1.33 9.13 8.66
C ARG A 26 2.18 7.96 8.16
N GLN A 27 1.57 7.02 7.43
CA GLN A 27 2.30 5.89 6.82
C GLN A 27 3.34 6.37 5.81
N LEU A 28 2.97 7.34 4.97
CA LEU A 28 3.87 7.93 3.98
C LEU A 28 5.08 8.59 4.64
N LYS A 29 4.85 9.43 5.64
CA LYS A 29 5.92 10.11 6.38
C LYS A 29 6.86 9.11 7.07
N ALA A 30 6.30 8.10 7.74
CA ALA A 30 7.10 7.06 8.39
C ALA A 30 7.98 6.31 7.39
N SER A 31 7.43 5.92 6.24
CA SER A 31 8.16 5.18 5.20
C SER A 31 9.27 6.03 4.57
N LEU A 32 9.03 7.33 4.38
CA LEU A 32 10.06 8.28 3.91
C LEU A 32 11.15 8.52 4.97
N MET A 33 10.80 8.59 6.25
CA MET A 33 11.78 8.74 7.34
C MET A 33 12.74 7.54 7.44
N CYS A 34 12.32 6.35 7.02
CA CYS A 34 13.20 5.18 6.94
C CYS A 34 14.23 5.26 5.81
N HIS A 35 14.06 6.15 4.83
CA HIS A 35 14.99 6.33 3.70
C HIS A 35 15.94 7.52 3.97
N THR A 36 16.75 7.42 5.03
CA THR A 36 17.61 8.52 5.52
C THR A 36 18.70 8.97 4.55
N ASP A 37 19.15 8.09 3.66
CA ASP A 37 20.33 8.32 2.81
C ASP A 37 20.00 8.80 1.38
N SER A 38 18.73 8.71 0.98
CA SER A 38 18.26 9.12 -0.35
C SER A 38 17.47 10.42 -0.27
N SER A 39 17.50 11.22 -1.34
CA SER A 39 16.58 12.36 -1.42
C SER A 39 15.14 11.83 -1.28
N TRP A 40 14.33 12.44 -0.41
CA TRP A 40 12.94 12.00 -0.20
C TRP A 40 12.15 11.94 -1.51
N PHE A 41 12.55 12.75 -2.49
CA PHE A 41 12.00 12.80 -3.84
C PHE A 41 12.28 11.52 -4.64
N GLU A 42 13.49 10.97 -4.56
CA GLU A 42 13.85 9.70 -5.21
C GLU A 42 13.16 8.49 -4.55
N ALA A 43 13.00 8.52 -3.23
CA ALA A 43 12.29 7.46 -2.50
C ALA A 43 10.76 7.51 -2.71
N LEU A 44 10.21 8.67 -3.07
CA LEU A 44 8.77 8.91 -3.12
C LEU A 44 8.03 7.94 -4.06
N PRO A 45 8.45 7.71 -5.33
CA PRO A 45 7.75 6.79 -6.23
C PRO A 45 7.70 5.36 -5.67
N VAL A 46 8.80 4.90 -5.07
CA VAL A 46 8.91 3.54 -4.52
C VAL A 46 8.04 3.37 -3.28
N VAL A 47 8.05 4.34 -2.37
CA VAL A 47 7.17 4.33 -1.18
C VAL A 47 5.70 4.37 -1.60
N LEU A 48 5.35 5.22 -2.56
CA LEU A 48 4.00 5.33 -3.11
C LEU A 48 3.53 4.06 -3.83
N LEU A 49 4.45 3.35 -4.47
CA LEU A 49 4.20 2.04 -5.09
C LEU A 49 3.89 1.00 -4.02
N GLY A 50 4.73 0.92 -2.98
CA GLY A 50 4.52 0.03 -1.84
C GLY A 50 3.15 0.23 -1.20
N ILE A 51 2.82 1.47 -0.81
CA ILE A 51 1.52 1.80 -0.17
C ILE A 51 0.32 1.40 -1.04
N ARG A 52 0.42 1.45 -2.37
CA ARG A 52 -0.66 1.07 -3.29
C ARG A 52 -0.80 -0.44 -3.47
N SER A 53 0.32 -1.15 -3.47
CA SER A 53 0.38 -2.61 -3.64
C SER A 53 0.05 -3.40 -2.37
N VAL A 54 0.16 -2.78 -1.19
CA VAL A 54 -0.13 -3.46 0.08
C VAL A 54 -1.61 -3.86 0.16
N PHE A 55 -1.82 -5.16 0.42
CA PHE A 55 -3.13 -5.71 0.73
C PHE A 55 -3.66 -5.14 2.04
N LYS A 56 -4.83 -4.50 2.00
CA LYS A 56 -5.50 -3.97 3.20
C LYS A 56 -6.61 -4.92 3.60
N VAL A 57 -6.44 -5.62 4.73
CA VAL A 57 -7.42 -6.57 5.27
C VAL A 57 -8.79 -5.92 5.48
N ASN A 58 -8.84 -4.66 5.93
CA ASN A 58 -10.11 -3.92 6.10
C ASN A 58 -10.86 -3.70 4.77
N LEU A 59 -10.13 -3.66 3.65
CA LEU A 59 -10.69 -3.49 2.30
C LEU A 59 -10.79 -4.82 1.55
N GLN A 60 -10.25 -5.92 2.10
CA GLN A 60 -10.08 -7.22 1.44
C GLN A 60 -9.44 -7.11 0.05
N SER A 61 -8.62 -6.08 -0.17
CA SER A 61 -8.02 -5.75 -1.46
C SER A 61 -6.89 -4.72 -1.28
N SER A 62 -6.00 -4.61 -2.24
CA SER A 62 -5.02 -3.52 -2.35
C SER A 62 -5.62 -2.29 -3.05
N SER A 63 -5.01 -1.13 -2.84
CA SER A 63 -5.48 0.09 -3.52
C SER A 63 -5.25 0.02 -5.04
N ALA A 64 -4.23 -0.70 -5.48
CA ALA A 64 -3.99 -0.90 -6.90
C ALA A 64 -5.06 -1.80 -7.54
N GLU A 65 -5.43 -2.91 -6.89
CA GLU A 65 -6.51 -3.79 -7.36
C GLU A 65 -7.85 -3.06 -7.46
N LEU A 66 -8.20 -2.22 -6.50
CA LEU A 66 -9.44 -1.45 -6.56
C LEU A 66 -9.50 -0.44 -7.72
N VAL A 67 -8.35 0.06 -8.16
CA VAL A 67 -8.27 1.07 -9.23
C VAL A 67 -8.13 0.41 -10.60
N TYR A 68 -7.32 -0.64 -10.71
CA TYR A 68 -6.95 -1.27 -11.98
C TYR A 68 -7.69 -2.59 -12.23
N GLY A 69 -8.33 -3.16 -11.22
CA GLY A 69 -9.00 -4.47 -11.28
C GLY A 69 -8.04 -5.66 -11.12
N GLU A 70 -6.74 -5.42 -11.03
CA GLU A 70 -5.70 -6.45 -10.91
C GLU A 70 -4.57 -6.02 -9.97
N PRO A 71 -3.85 -6.96 -9.33
CA PRO A 71 -2.70 -6.64 -8.50
C PRO A 71 -1.54 -6.13 -9.34
N LEU A 72 -0.87 -5.10 -8.82
CA LEU A 72 0.22 -4.44 -9.52
C LEU A 72 1.51 -5.26 -9.36
N ARG A 73 2.12 -5.67 -10.48
CA ARG A 73 3.38 -6.42 -10.43
C ARG A 73 4.51 -5.53 -9.95
N LEU A 74 5.14 -5.91 -8.84
CA LEU A 74 6.27 -5.19 -8.28
C LEU A 74 7.57 -5.56 -9.02
N PRO A 75 8.57 -4.65 -9.07
CA PRO A 75 9.87 -4.95 -9.69
C PRO A 75 10.51 -6.26 -9.20
N GLY A 76 10.35 -6.60 -7.91
CA GLY A 76 10.84 -7.86 -7.34
C GLY A 76 10.13 -9.12 -7.88
N GLU A 77 8.84 -9.02 -8.18
CA GLU A 77 8.04 -10.13 -8.75
C GLU A 77 8.27 -10.31 -10.25
N ILE A 78 8.69 -9.25 -10.94
CA ILE A 78 9.07 -9.31 -12.36
C ILE A 78 10.42 -10.01 -12.51
N ILE A 79 11.35 -9.74 -11.58
CA ILE A 79 12.70 -10.33 -11.59
C ILE A 79 12.69 -11.77 -11.09
N SER A 80 11.80 -12.11 -10.14
CA SER A 80 11.57 -13.47 -9.67
C SER A 80 10.11 -13.83 -9.89
N PRO A 81 9.73 -14.33 -11.08
CA PRO A 81 8.36 -14.74 -11.33
C PRO A 81 8.01 -15.85 -10.35
N LEU A 82 7.02 -15.59 -9.51
CA LEU A 82 6.55 -16.59 -8.58
C LEU A 82 5.84 -17.69 -9.38
N PRO A 83 6.16 -18.98 -9.16
CA PRO A 83 5.39 -20.07 -9.76
C PRO A 83 3.93 -19.88 -9.39
N THR A 84 3.05 -19.96 -10.38
CA THR A 84 1.60 -19.73 -10.30
C THR A 84 0.87 -20.57 -9.22
N GLU A 85 1.55 -21.49 -8.54
CA GLU A 85 1.02 -22.36 -7.48
C GLU A 85 1.02 -21.79 -6.05
N MET A 86 1.57 -20.60 -5.79
CA MET A 86 1.62 -20.07 -4.41
C MET A 86 0.33 -19.38 -3.93
N GLN A 87 -0.78 -19.45 -4.65
CA GLN A 87 -2.07 -18.96 -4.15
C GLN A 87 -2.64 -19.79 -2.96
N SER A 88 -1.96 -20.87 -2.54
CA SER A 88 -2.44 -21.76 -1.48
C SER A 88 -1.42 -22.14 -0.40
N ILE A 89 -0.31 -21.42 -0.23
CA ILE A 89 0.50 -21.61 1.00
C ILE A 89 -0.27 -20.96 2.15
N SER A 90 -1.15 -21.77 2.74
CA SER A 90 -1.85 -21.45 3.97
C SER A 90 -0.82 -20.98 4.99
N ALA A 91 -1.09 -19.86 5.66
CA ALA A 91 -0.20 -19.26 6.65
C ALA A 91 0.28 -20.27 7.73
N SER A 92 -0.47 -21.36 7.93
CA SER A 92 -0.09 -22.51 8.74
C SER A 92 1.24 -23.14 8.33
N ASP A 93 1.46 -23.38 7.04
CA ASP A 93 2.65 -24.10 6.54
C ASP A 93 3.93 -23.27 6.72
N PHE A 94 3.79 -21.95 6.63
CA PHE A 94 4.89 -21.03 6.90
C PHE A 94 5.24 -21.00 8.40
N VAL A 95 4.23 -20.96 9.27
CA VAL A 95 4.44 -20.95 10.73
C VAL A 95 5.04 -22.27 11.21
N ASP A 96 4.63 -23.41 10.65
CA ASP A 96 5.15 -24.72 11.04
C ASP A 96 6.62 -24.90 10.62
N ARG A 97 7.02 -24.38 9.46
CA ARG A 97 8.43 -24.36 9.05
C ARG A 97 9.31 -23.52 9.98
N LEU A 98 8.78 -22.43 10.51
CA LEU A 98 9.51 -21.55 11.43
C LEU A 98 9.64 -22.14 12.84
N ARG A 99 8.75 -23.05 13.21
CA ARG A 99 8.79 -23.80 14.48
C ARG A 99 9.78 -24.95 14.48
N HIS A 100 10.26 -25.37 13.31
CA HIS A 100 11.21 -26.47 13.15
C HIS A 100 12.67 -26.03 12.92
N THR A 101 12.96 -24.74 13.05
CA THR A 101 14.31 -24.16 13.14
C THR A 101 14.60 -23.70 14.56
#